data_AF-A0A348PBY2-F1
#
_entry.id   AF-A0A348PBY2-F1
#
_cell.length_a   1.000
_cell.length_b   1.000
_cell.length_c   1.000
_cell.angle_alpha   90.00
_cell.angle_beta   90.00
_cell.angle_gamma   90.00
#
_symmetry.space_group_name_H-M   'P 1'
#
loop_
_entity.id
_entity.type
_entity.pdbx_description
1 polymer ?
#
loop_
_entity_poly.entity_id
_entity_poly.type
_entity_poly.pdbx_seq_one_letter_code
_entity_poly.pdbx_strand_id
1 'polypeptide(L)'
;APWLIKKIGAGRARAMLLAGGTMSGQQGFEAGLATHLCAHDQLDATVAELAKRLRAGGPEAIATTKRWLNELDGSNDDAVLDKAAELSAQIIAGDEAQQRLRKVFGGK
;
A
#
# COMPACT_ATOMS: atom_id res chain seq x y z
N ALA A 1 4.66 7.06 -0.89
CA ALA A 1 4.37 7.80 0.37
C ALA A 1 2.90 8.23 0.53
N PRO A 2 2.20 8.77 -0.50
CA PRO A 2 0.87 9.39 -0.30
C PRO A 2 -0.18 8.44 0.30
N TRP A 3 -0.29 7.23 -0.24
CA TRP A 3 -1.25 6.24 0.25
C TRP A 3 -0.96 5.78 1.69
N LEU A 4 0.32 5.62 2.04
CA LEU A 4 0.72 5.25 3.40
C LEU A 4 0.25 6.28 4.42
N ILE A 5 0.44 7.57 4.13
CA ILE A 5 -0.02 8.66 5.00
C ILE A 5 -1.55 8.61 5.17
N LYS A 6 -2.30 8.39 4.08
CA LYS A 6 -3.76 8.26 4.13
C LYS A 6 -4.20 7.06 4.99
N LYS A 7 -3.45 5.95 4.92
CA LYS A 7 -3.83 4.70 5.57
C LYS A 7 -3.51 4.65 7.07
N ILE A 8 -2.33 5.13 7.47
CA ILE A 8 -1.81 4.94 8.84
C ILE A 8 -1.49 6.24 9.57
N GLY A 9 -1.81 7.38 8.95
CA GLY A 9 -1.54 8.71 9.47
C GLY A 9 -0.09 9.17 9.26
N ALA A 10 0.08 10.49 9.30
CA ALA A 10 1.32 11.12 8.86
C ALA A 10 2.52 10.90 9.81
N GLY A 11 2.28 10.64 11.10
CA GLY A 11 3.33 10.34 12.08
C GLY A 11 3.95 8.96 11.86
N ARG A 12 3.11 7.90 11.88
CA ARG A 12 3.54 6.51 11.65
C ARG A 12 4.18 6.36 10.28
N ALA A 13 3.60 6.98 9.25
CA ALA A 13 4.15 6.96 7.90
C ALA A 13 5.58 7.56 7.83
N ARG A 14 5.84 8.69 8.50
CA ARG A 14 7.18 9.30 8.53
C ARG A 14 8.20 8.43 9.24
N ALA A 15 7.84 7.88 10.41
CA ALA A 15 8.72 6.97 11.14
C ALA A 15 9.13 5.78 10.25
N MET A 16 8.17 5.17 9.55
CA MET A 16 8.43 4.06 8.63
C MET A 16 9.27 4.46 7.41
N LEU A 17 8.92 5.55 6.72
CA LEU A 17 9.58 5.94 5.47
C LEU A 17 11.00 6.44 5.68
N LEU A 18 11.30 7.04 6.83
CA LEU A 18 12.62 7.60 7.13
C LEU A 18 13.56 6.58 7.78
N ALA A 19 13.06 5.77 8.72
CA ALA A 19 13.89 4.77 9.40
C ALA A 19 14.10 3.50 8.54
N GLY A 20 13.19 3.23 7.61
CA GLY A 20 13.19 1.98 6.84
C GLY A 20 12.95 0.75 7.74
N GLY A 21 13.34 -0.42 7.23
CA GLY A 21 13.22 -1.69 7.94
C GLY A 21 12.08 -2.57 7.45
N THR A 22 11.88 -3.69 8.14
CA THR A 22 10.86 -4.70 7.84
C THR A 22 9.81 -4.75 8.96
N MET A 23 8.64 -5.29 8.65
CA MET A 23 7.55 -5.49 9.61
C MET A 23 6.89 -6.84 9.42
N SER A 24 6.37 -7.39 10.51
CA SER A 24 5.55 -8.60 10.47
C SER A 24 4.14 -8.30 9.95
N GLY A 25 3.41 -9.34 9.54
CA GLY A 25 2.00 -9.22 9.18
C GLY A 25 1.13 -8.67 10.31
N GLN A 26 1.43 -9.06 11.55
CA GLN A 26 0.75 -8.54 12.75
C GLN A 26 0.97 -7.04 12.93
N GLN A 27 2.22 -6.58 12.84
CA GLN A 27 2.54 -5.15 12.94
C GLN A 27 1.88 -4.33 11.82
N GLY A 28 1.83 -4.88 10.60
CA GLY A 28 1.14 -4.24 9.48
C GLY A 28 -0.37 -4.13 9.69
N PHE A 29 -1.00 -5.18 10.24
CA PHE A 29 -2.41 -5.16 10.59
C PHE A 29 -2.73 -4.15 11.71
N GLU A 30 -1.97 -4.16 12.80
CA GLU A 30 -2.10 -3.19 13.91
C GLU A 30 -1.79 -1.74 13.48
N ALA A 31 -0.98 -1.58 12.43
CA ALA A 31 -0.75 -0.29 11.81
C ALA A 31 -1.92 0.22 10.96
N GLY A 32 -2.85 -0.67 10.61
CA GLY A 32 -3.93 -0.38 9.68
C GLY A 32 -3.53 -0.52 8.21
N LEU A 33 -2.34 -1.06 7.89
CA LEU A 33 -1.94 -1.32 6.50
C LEU A 33 -2.80 -2.40 5.85
N ALA A 34 -3.07 -3.46 6.61
CA ALA A 34 -3.96 -4.54 6.23
C ALA A 34 -5.30 -4.41 6.96
N THR A 35 -6.39 -4.78 6.29
CA THR A 35 -7.74 -4.77 6.88
C THR A 35 -8.09 -6.08 7.57
N HIS A 36 -7.35 -7.15 7.28
CA HIS A 36 -7.55 -8.49 7.82
C HIS A 36 -6.18 -9.14 8.05
N LEU A 37 -6.12 -10.04 9.02
CA LEU A 37 -4.96 -10.88 9.34
C LEU A 37 -5.45 -12.30 9.59
N CYS A 38 -4.72 -13.28 9.08
CA CYS A 38 -4.99 -14.70 9.26
C CYS A 38 -3.69 -15.50 9.29
N ALA A 39 -3.77 -16.76 9.71
CA ALA A 39 -2.67 -17.70 9.55
C ALA A 39 -2.41 -17.98 8.06
N HIS A 40 -1.18 -18.34 7.73
CA HIS A 40 -0.76 -18.49 6.34
C HIS A 40 -1.57 -19.56 5.57
N ASP A 41 -1.84 -20.69 6.22
CA ASP A 41 -2.64 -21.81 5.71
C ASP A 41 -4.14 -21.47 5.57
N GLN A 42 -4.59 -20.35 6.14
CA GLN A 42 -5.97 -19.87 6.08
C GLN A 42 -6.19 -18.74 5.06
N LEU A 43 -5.15 -18.34 4.33
CA LEU A 43 -5.21 -17.20 3.42
C LEU A 43 -6.32 -17.37 2.37
N ASP A 44 -6.33 -18.50 1.67
CA ASP A 44 -7.31 -18.76 0.60
C ASP A 44 -8.75 -18.78 1.12
N ALA A 45 -8.97 -19.42 2.28
CA ALA A 45 -10.28 -19.46 2.92
C ALA A 45 -10.77 -18.06 3.34
N THR A 46 -9.87 -17.25 3.92
CA THR A 46 -10.17 -15.89 4.37
C THR A 46 -10.51 -14.98 3.19
N VAL A 47 -9.75 -15.09 2.09
CA VAL A 47 -10.01 -14.34 0.85
C VAL A 47 -11.34 -14.76 0.22
N ALA A 48 -11.62 -16.08 0.16
CA ALA A 48 -12.86 -16.58 -0.42
C ALA A 48 -14.09 -16.08 0.35
N GLU A 49 -14.03 -16.06 1.67
CA GLU A 49 -15.09 -15.56 2.54
C GLU A 49 -15.30 -14.04 2.36
N LEU A 50 -14.23 -13.25 2.34
CA LEU A 50 -14.31 -11.81 2.08
C LEU A 50 -14.94 -11.53 0.71
N ALA A 51 -14.49 -12.24 -0.33
CA ALA A 51 -15.02 -12.08 -1.68
C ALA A 51 -16.50 -12.50 -1.77
N LYS A 52 -16.90 -13.55 -1.03
CA LYS A 52 -18.30 -13.97 -0.93
C LYS A 52 -19.18 -12.88 -0.31
N ARG A 53 -18.72 -12.23 0.77
CA ARG A 53 -19.44 -11.11 1.40
C ARG A 53 -19.61 -9.94 0.46
N LEU A 54 -18.57 -9.57 -0.28
CA LEU A 54 -18.67 -8.51 -1.29
C LEU A 54 -19.66 -8.89 -2.40
N ARG A 55 -19.61 -10.12 -2.92
CA ARG A 55 -20.55 -10.57 -3.97
C ARG A 55 -22.01 -10.64 -3.52
N ALA A 56 -22.27 -10.71 -2.22
CA ALA A 56 -23.64 -10.69 -1.70
C ALA A 56 -24.31 -9.31 -1.81
N GLY A 57 -23.54 -8.23 -2.00
CA GLY A 57 -24.09 -6.90 -2.26
C GLY A 57 -24.40 -6.67 -3.73
N GLY A 58 -25.29 -5.70 -4.00
CA GLY A 58 -25.60 -5.30 -5.38
C GLY A 58 -24.37 -4.73 -6.08
N PRO A 59 -24.01 -5.18 -7.30
CA PRO A 59 -22.77 -4.78 -7.97
C PRO A 59 -22.69 -3.26 -8.18
N GLU A 60 -23.77 -2.63 -8.63
CA GLU A 60 -23.85 -1.17 -8.82
C GLU A 60 -23.71 -0.39 -7.51
N ALA A 61 -24.30 -0.91 -6.42
CA ALA A 61 -24.20 -0.29 -5.11
C ALA A 61 -22.76 -0.29 -4.61
N ILE A 62 -22.09 -1.44 -4.68
CA ILE A 62 -20.68 -1.57 -4.25
C ILE A 62 -19.77 -0.69 -5.10
N ALA A 63 -19.94 -0.71 -6.43
CA ALA A 63 -19.13 0.11 -7.32
C ALA A 63 -19.30 1.60 -7.04
N THR A 64 -20.53 2.04 -6.82
CA THR A 64 -20.86 3.45 -6.52
C THR A 64 -20.30 3.87 -5.16
N THR A 65 -20.50 3.07 -4.11
CA THR A 65 -19.92 3.35 -2.80
C THR A 65 -18.40 3.41 -2.86
N LYS A 66 -17.74 2.45 -3.52
CA LYS A 66 -16.28 2.44 -3.64
C LYS A 66 -15.76 3.69 -4.36
N ARG A 67 -16.37 4.06 -5.49
CA ARG A 67 -15.99 5.27 -6.24
C ARG A 67 -16.16 6.53 -5.40
N TRP A 68 -17.26 6.63 -4.65
CA TRP A 68 -17.50 7.79 -3.79
C TRP A 68 -16.49 7.87 -2.63
N LEU A 69 -16.14 6.75 -2.01
CA LEU A 69 -15.12 6.73 -0.96
C LEU A 69 -13.74 7.14 -1.49
N ASN A 70 -13.36 6.67 -2.68
CA ASN A 70 -12.12 7.09 -3.33
C ASN A 70 -12.10 8.59 -3.67
N GLU A 71 -13.25 9.18 -3.97
CA GLU A 71 -13.36 10.61 -4.20
C GLU A 71 -13.17 11.38 -2.89
N LEU A 72 -13.88 10.98 -1.84
CA LEU A 72 -13.84 11.63 -0.53
C LEU A 72 -12.45 11.61 0.12
N ASP A 73 -11.68 10.54 -0.07
CA ASP A 73 -10.32 10.43 0.47
C ASP A 73 -9.23 10.86 -0.53
N GLY A 74 -9.64 11.35 -1.70
CA GLY A 74 -8.78 11.79 -2.79
C GLY A 74 -7.92 10.68 -3.39
N SER A 75 -8.29 9.40 -3.23
CA SER A 75 -7.60 8.28 -3.89
C SER A 75 -7.66 8.34 -5.41
N ASN A 76 -8.58 9.13 -5.97
CA ASN A 76 -8.64 9.45 -7.40
C ASN A 76 -7.70 10.60 -7.83
N ASP A 77 -6.95 11.22 -6.90
CA ASP A 77 -6.00 12.28 -7.22
C ASP A 77 -4.67 11.70 -7.70
N ASP A 78 -4.59 11.49 -9.02
CA ASP A 78 -3.41 10.94 -9.68
C ASP A 78 -2.20 11.88 -9.60
N ALA A 79 -2.39 13.20 -9.52
CA ALA A 79 -1.28 14.16 -9.57
C ALA A 79 -0.30 13.98 -8.40
N VAL A 80 -0.82 13.64 -7.21
CA VAL A 80 0.00 13.37 -6.03
C VAL A 80 0.78 12.05 -6.17
N LEU A 81 0.17 11.03 -6.80
CA LEU A 81 0.81 9.75 -7.06
C LEU A 81 1.88 9.88 -8.15
N ASP A 82 1.57 10.57 -9.23
CA ASP A 82 2.47 10.86 -10.34
C ASP A 82 3.69 11.62 -9.83
N LYS A 83 3.48 12.66 -9.02
CA LYS A 83 4.61 13.41 -8.46
C LYS A 83 5.51 12.54 -7.58
N ALA A 84 4.92 11.64 -6.78
CA ALA A 84 5.69 10.72 -5.95
C ALA A 84 6.47 9.70 -6.79
N ALA A 85 5.88 9.21 -7.89
CA ALA A 85 6.53 8.30 -8.83
C ALA A 85 7.69 8.98 -9.56
N GLU A 86 7.50 10.20 -10.06
CA GLU A 86 8.54 11.02 -10.68
C GLU A 86 9.73 11.25 -9.76
N LEU A 87 9.48 11.70 -8.52
CA LEU A 87 10.54 11.93 -7.53
C LEU A 87 11.30 10.65 -7.22
N SER A 88 10.59 9.54 -7.07
CA SER A 88 11.22 8.23 -6.83
C SER A 88 12.08 7.81 -8.01
N ALA A 89 11.58 7.95 -9.25
CA ALA A 89 12.32 7.62 -10.46
C ALA A 89 13.58 8.48 -10.62
N GLN A 90 13.49 9.79 -10.36
CA GLN A 90 14.63 10.70 -10.40
C GLN A 90 15.74 10.30 -9.42
N ILE A 91 15.37 10.01 -8.16
CA ILE A 91 16.34 9.58 -7.14
C ILE A 91 16.94 8.22 -7.47
N ILE A 92 16.11 7.25 -7.91
CA ILE A 92 16.57 5.91 -8.27
C ILE A 92 17.53 5.95 -9.47
N ALA A 93 17.30 6.84 -10.44
CA ALA A 93 18.18 7.02 -11.60
C ALA A 93 19.54 7.65 -11.24
N GLY A 94 19.67 8.28 -10.07
CA GLY A 94 20.90 8.92 -9.61
C GLY A 94 22.01 7.93 -9.26
N ASP A 95 23.25 8.40 -9.32
CA ASP A 95 24.45 7.58 -9.13
C ASP A 95 24.48 6.84 -7.80
N GLU A 96 24.09 7.50 -6.70
CA GLU A 96 24.09 6.89 -5.37
C GLU A 96 23.17 5.65 -5.34
N ALA A 97 21.94 5.79 -5.83
CA ALA A 97 20.96 4.71 -5.85
C ALA A 97 21.41 3.58 -6.78
N GLN A 98 21.89 3.91 -7.98
CA GLN A 98 22.39 2.92 -8.95
C GLN A 98 23.59 2.12 -8.41
N GLN A 99 24.54 2.77 -7.73
CA GLN A 99 25.68 2.08 -7.11
C GLN A 99 25.22 1.09 -6.03
N ARG A 100 24.28 1.48 -5.17
CA ARG A 100 23.72 0.58 -4.14
C ARG A 100 22.97 -0.59 -4.77
N LEU A 101 22.10 -0.34 -5.74
CA LEU A 101 21.32 -1.39 -6.43
C LEU A 101 22.22 -2.40 -7.14
N ARG A 102 23.30 -1.96 -7.81
CA ARG A 102 24.28 -2.87 -8.44
C ARG A 102 24.97 -3.77 -7.42
N LYS A 103 25.28 -3.28 -6.22
CA LYS A 103 25.87 -4.14 -5.16
C LYS A 103 24.88 -5.18 -4.66
N VAL A 104 23.61 -4.83 -4.53
CA VAL A 104 22.56 -5.73 -3.99
C VAL A 104 22.10 -6.74 -5.05
N PHE A 105 21.95 -6.33 -6.31
CA PHE A 105 21.32 -7.14 -7.37
C PHE A 105 22.24 -7.51 -8.54
N GLY A 106 23.43 -6.90 -8.64
CA GLY A 106 24.39 -7.16 -9.72
C GLY A 106 25.32 -8.35 -9.47
N GLY A 107 25.26 -8.96 -8.29
CA GLY A 107 25.91 -10.23 -8.00
C GLY A 107 25.08 -11.39 -8.54
N LYS A 108 25.23 -11.67 -9.84
CA LYS A 108 25.01 -12.99 -10.43
C LYS A 108 26.32 -13.45 -11.05
#